data_AF-A0A2L0BI70-F1
#
_entry.id   AF-A0A2L0BI70-F1
#
_cell.length_a   1.000
_cell.length_b   1.000
_cell.length_c   1.000
_cell.angle_alpha   90.00
_cell.angle_beta   90.00
_cell.angle_gamma   90.00
#
_symmetry.space_group_name_H-M   'P 1'
#
loop_
_entity.id
_entity.type
_entity.pdbx_description
1 polymer ?
#
loop_
_entity_poly.entity_id
_entity_poly.type
_entity_poly.pdbx_seq_one_letter_code
_entity_poly.pdbx_strand_id
1 'polypeptide(L)'
;EERRTFLRQSLESRLVALYFDTGMYTEALHLGSILLKELKKLDDKNLLVEVQLLESKTYHALSNLPKARAALTSARTTANAIYCPPKMQAALDLQSGILHAADEKDFKTAYSYFYEAFEGFDSVESSKALTALKYMLLSKIMLNSPEDVQQIVSGKLAIKY
;
A
#
# COMPACT_ATOMS: atom_id res chain seq x y z
N GLU A 1 -23.02 -20.64 10.27
CA GLU A 1 -22.64 -19.36 10.91
C GLU A 1 -21.38 -18.75 10.31
N GLU A 2 -20.35 -19.55 10.01
CA GLU A 2 -19.10 -19.09 9.37
C GLU A 2 -19.31 -18.19 8.14
N ARG A 3 -20.23 -18.54 7.22
CA ARG A 3 -20.54 -17.71 6.04
C ARG A 3 -21.05 -16.30 6.38
N ARG A 4 -21.74 -16.14 7.51
CA ARG A 4 -22.17 -14.81 8.02
C ARG A 4 -20.99 -14.04 8.61
N THR A 5 -20.07 -14.74 9.28
CA THR A 5 -18.85 -14.14 9.84
C THR A 5 -17.93 -13.63 8.74
N PHE A 6 -17.65 -14.42 7.70
CA PHE A 6 -16.83 -13.99 6.57
C PHE A 6 -17.43 -12.77 5.84
N LEU A 7 -18.74 -12.77 5.63
CA LEU A 7 -19.43 -11.65 5.00
C LEU A 7 -19.32 -10.38 5.87
N ARG A 8 -19.55 -10.49 7.18
CA ARG A 8 -19.38 -9.36 8.11
C ARG A 8 -17.96 -8.81 8.06
N GLN A 9 -16.94 -9.67 8.13
CA GLN A 9 -15.53 -9.25 8.11
C GLN A 9 -15.14 -8.55 6.81
N SER A 10 -15.65 -9.04 5.67
CA SER A 10 -15.46 -8.39 4.38
C SER A 10 -16.12 -7.00 4.34
N LEU A 11 -17.34 -6.87 4.87
CA LEU A 11 -18.04 -5.58 4.98
C LEU A 11 -17.31 -4.62 5.94
N GLU A 12 -16.80 -5.12 7.06
CA GLU A 12 -16.02 -4.33 8.00
C GLU A 12 -14.69 -3.86 7.41
N SER A 13 -13.98 -4.71 6.67
CA SER A 13 -12.78 -4.30 5.91
C SER A 13 -13.12 -3.17 4.94
N ARG A 14 -14.25 -3.29 4.22
CA ARG A 14 -14.72 -2.23 3.32
C ARG A 14 -15.08 -0.95 4.06
N LEU A 15 -15.64 -1.06 5.27
CA LEU A 15 -15.94 0.08 6.13
C LEU A 15 -14.67 0.76 6.66
N VAL A 16 -13.64 0.00 7.04
CA VAL A 16 -12.31 0.56 7.40
C VAL A 16 -11.73 1.34 6.22
N ALA A 17 -11.82 0.79 5.00
CA ALA A 17 -11.38 1.51 3.79
C ALA A 17 -12.16 2.81 3.58
N LEU A 18 -13.48 2.79 3.77
CA LEU A 18 -14.31 3.99 3.68
C LEU A 18 -13.92 5.04 4.73
N TYR A 19 -13.73 4.64 5.99
CA TYR A 19 -13.27 5.55 7.04
C TYR A 19 -11.91 6.18 6.71
N PHE A 20 -10.99 5.41 6.14
CA PHE A 20 -9.72 5.95 5.67
C PHE A 20 -9.92 6.97 4.55
N ASP A 21 -10.74 6.65 3.54
CA ASP A 21 -11.01 7.53 2.41
C ASP A 21 -11.71 8.84 2.81
N THR A 22 -12.51 8.82 3.89
CA THR A 22 -13.20 10.00 4.45
C THR A 22 -12.43 10.73 5.54
N GLY A 23 -11.19 10.32 5.85
CA GLY A 23 -10.34 10.96 6.87
C GLY A 23 -10.71 10.64 8.32
N MET A 24 -11.61 9.67 8.55
CA MET A 24 -12.02 9.17 9.88
C MET A 24 -11.00 8.17 10.43
N TYR A 25 -9.76 8.62 10.62
CA TYR A 25 -8.62 7.74 10.92
C TYR A 25 -8.72 7.04 12.28
N THR A 26 -9.32 7.69 13.28
CA THR A 26 -9.52 7.10 14.62
C THR A 26 -10.47 5.90 14.58
N GLU A 27 -11.56 6.02 13.83
CA GLU A 27 -12.58 5.01 13.63
C GLU A 27 -12.04 3.86 12.77
N ALA A 28 -11.27 4.19 11.72
CA ALA A 28 -10.55 3.21 10.91
C ALA A 28 -9.61 2.35 11.76
N LEU A 29 -8.80 2.96 12.64
CA LEU A 29 -7.90 2.23 13.54
C LEU A 29 -8.67 1.40 14.58
N HIS A 30 -9.76 1.93 15.13
CA HIS A 30 -10.57 1.22 16.11
C HIS A 30 -11.16 -0.06 15.53
N LEU A 31 -11.86 0.05 14.40
CA LEU A 31 -12.47 -1.10 13.72
C LEU A 31 -11.40 -2.05 13.17
N GLY A 32 -10.34 -1.52 12.55
CA GLY A 32 -9.22 -2.33 12.06
C GLY A 32 -8.55 -3.15 13.16
N SER A 33 -8.35 -2.59 14.35
CA SER A 33 -7.74 -3.31 15.48
C SER A 33 -8.61 -4.47 15.98
N ILE A 34 -9.94 -4.32 15.94
CA ILE A 34 -10.88 -5.40 16.29
C ILE A 34 -10.79 -6.49 15.23
N LEU A 35 -10.89 -6.11 13.95
CA LEU A 35 -10.87 -7.04 12.82
C LEU A 35 -9.56 -7.83 12.76
N LEU A 36 -8.41 -7.20 12.99
CA LEU A 36 -7.11 -7.87 13.03
C LEU A 36 -7.01 -8.95 14.12
N LYS A 37 -7.66 -8.75 15.29
CA LYS A 37 -7.67 -9.78 16.35
C LYS A 37 -8.48 -11.01 15.94
N GLU A 38 -9.52 -10.82 15.14
CA GLU A 38 -10.32 -11.91 14.59
C GLU A 38 -9.58 -12.61 13.45
N LEU A 39 -9.11 -11.86 12.46
CA LEU A 39 -8.46 -12.39 11.25
C LEU A 39 -7.17 -13.16 11.55
N LYS A 40 -6.42 -12.79 12.60
CA LYS A 40 -5.24 -13.55 13.04
C LYS A 40 -5.55 -14.98 13.52
N LYS A 41 -6.81 -15.28 13.84
CA LYS A 41 -7.27 -16.62 14.25
C LYS A 41 -7.85 -17.43 13.09
N LEU A 42 -7.91 -16.84 11.90
CA LEU A 42 -8.51 -17.41 10.70
C LEU A 42 -7.43 -17.65 9.63
N ASP A 43 -7.75 -18.47 8.64
CA ASP A 43 -6.83 -18.82 7.55
C ASP A 43 -6.95 -17.87 6.33
N ASP A 44 -7.91 -16.93 6.33
CA ASP A 44 -8.05 -15.94 5.26
C ASP A 44 -6.98 -14.83 5.37
N LYS A 45 -5.79 -15.18 4.92
CA LYS A 45 -4.62 -14.30 4.91
C LYS A 45 -4.74 -13.16 3.88
N ASN A 46 -5.58 -13.29 2.84
CA ASN A 46 -5.78 -12.21 1.88
C ASN A 46 -6.46 -11.01 2.55
N LEU A 47 -7.56 -11.26 3.26
CA LEU A 47 -8.26 -10.22 4.00
C LEU A 47 -7.38 -9.63 5.12
N LEU A 48 -6.57 -10.48 5.77
CA LEU A 48 -5.62 -10.02 6.79
C LEU A 48 -4.60 -9.01 6.23
N VAL A 49 -4.00 -9.30 5.07
CA VAL A 49 -3.05 -8.38 4.42
C VAL A 49 -3.72 -7.05 4.05
N GLU A 50 -4.96 -7.08 3.54
CA GLU A 50 -5.70 -5.87 3.18
C GLU A 50 -5.90 -4.94 4.40
N VAL A 51 -6.33 -5.51 5.54
CA VAL A 51 -6.57 -4.74 6.76
C VAL A 51 -5.26 -4.23 7.37
N GLN A 52 -4.18 -5.02 7.36
CA GLN A 52 -2.85 -4.57 7.82
C GLN A 52 -2.29 -3.45 6.95
N LEU A 53 -2.51 -3.49 5.64
CA LEU A 53 -2.12 -2.43 4.73
C LEU A 53 -2.92 -1.14 4.97
N LEU A 54 -4.23 -1.25 5.23
CA LEU A 54 -5.07 -0.11 5.63
C LEU A 54 -4.61 0.49 6.96
N GLU A 55 -4.24 -0.36 7.94
CA GLU A 55 -3.68 0.09 9.22
C GLU A 55 -2.37 0.88 9.00
N SER A 56 -1.47 0.38 8.15
CA SER A 56 -0.22 1.08 7.79
C SER A 56 -0.50 2.46 7.18
N LYS A 57 -1.43 2.54 6.23
CA LYS A 57 -1.83 3.80 5.59
C LYS A 57 -2.45 4.78 6.57
N THR A 58 -3.29 4.30 7.47
CA THR A 58 -3.97 5.12 8.48
C THR A 58 -2.98 5.69 9.49
N TYR A 59 -2.02 4.87 9.97
CA TYR A 59 -0.95 5.38 10.82
C TYR A 59 -0.06 6.38 10.10
N HIS A 60 0.25 6.16 8.82
CA HIS A 60 1.00 7.14 8.03
C HIS A 60 0.25 8.46 7.88
N ALA A 61 -1.07 8.43 7.62
CA ALA A 61 -1.90 9.64 7.55
C ALA A 61 -1.92 10.43 8.87
N LEU A 62 -1.83 9.73 10.01
CA LEU A 62 -1.67 10.33 11.34
C LEU A 62 -0.21 10.67 11.70
N SER A 63 0.72 10.60 10.73
CA SER A 63 2.16 10.84 10.92
C SER A 63 2.84 9.93 11.95
N ASN A 64 2.24 8.78 12.27
CA ASN A 64 2.81 7.78 13.17
C ASN A 64 3.66 6.76 12.38
N LEU A 65 4.84 7.21 11.94
CA LEU A 65 5.75 6.42 11.10
C LEU A 65 6.18 5.08 11.74
N PRO A 66 6.52 5.00 13.04
CA PRO A 66 6.91 3.73 13.66
C PRO A 66 5.81 2.67 13.59
N LYS A 67 4.55 3.04 13.87
CA LYS A 67 3.42 2.11 13.78
C LYS A 67 3.06 1.79 12.34
N ALA A 68 3.12 2.77 11.43
CA ALA A 68 2.88 2.54 10.01
C ALA A 68 3.84 1.49 9.42
N ARG A 69 5.12 1.58 9.79
CA ARG A 69 6.16 0.62 9.40
C ARG A 69 5.92 -0.75 10.02
N ALA A 70 5.62 -0.83 11.31
CA ALA A 70 5.32 -2.10 11.98
C ALA A 70 4.12 -2.84 11.34
N ALA A 71 3.06 -2.09 11.00
CA ALA A 71 1.90 -2.63 10.29
C ALA A 71 2.27 -3.11 8.88
N LEU A 72 3.07 -2.35 8.13
CA LEU A 72 3.55 -2.75 6.80
C LEU A 72 4.44 -4.01 6.84
N THR A 73 5.37 -4.09 7.80
CA THR A 73 6.19 -5.29 8.00
C THR A 73 5.31 -6.50 8.25
N SER A 74 4.27 -6.35 9.07
CA SER A 74 3.29 -7.42 9.31
C SER A 74 2.56 -7.82 8.02
N ALA A 75 2.10 -6.83 7.23
CA ALA A 75 1.43 -7.06 5.95
C ALA A 75 2.32 -7.81 4.95
N ARG A 76 3.59 -7.43 4.81
CA ARG A 76 4.54 -8.11 3.91
C ARG A 76 4.85 -9.54 4.36
N THR A 77 5.03 -9.75 5.67
CA THR A 77 5.23 -11.11 6.21
C THR A 77 4.04 -12.01 5.93
N THR A 78 2.81 -11.51 6.10
CA THR A 78 1.59 -12.26 5.78
C THR A 78 1.44 -12.49 4.27
N ALA A 79 1.75 -11.48 3.44
CA ALA A 79 1.69 -11.58 1.99
C ALA A 79 2.68 -12.61 1.43
N ASN A 80 3.89 -12.73 1.99
CA ASN A 80 4.87 -13.74 1.60
C ASN A 80 4.42 -15.18 1.89
N ALA A 81 3.45 -15.36 2.80
CA ALA A 81 2.91 -16.67 3.15
C ALA A 81 1.77 -17.12 2.21
N ILE A 82 1.41 -16.31 1.22
CA ILE A 82 0.35 -16.58 0.25
C ILE A 82 0.78 -16.19 -1.17
N TYR A 83 0.05 -16.69 -2.16
CA TYR A 83 0.15 -16.14 -3.50
C TYR A 83 -0.64 -14.82 -3.54
N CYS A 84 0.07 -13.71 -3.31
CA CYS A 84 -0.50 -12.38 -3.25
C CYS A 84 -0.96 -11.92 -4.65
N PRO A 85 -2.23 -11.48 -4.82
CA PRO A 85 -2.68 -10.94 -6.10
C PRO A 85 -1.81 -9.75 -6.56
N PRO A 86 -1.51 -9.59 -7.86
CA PRO A 86 -0.60 -8.54 -8.35
C PRO A 86 -0.97 -7.14 -7.87
N LYS A 87 -2.27 -6.81 -7.85
CA LYS A 87 -2.78 -5.52 -7.36
C LYS A 87 -2.51 -5.28 -5.87
N MET A 88 -2.54 -6.33 -5.05
CA MET A 88 -2.25 -6.24 -3.61
C MET A 88 -0.76 -6.12 -3.37
N GLN A 89 0.06 -6.88 -4.11
CA GLN A 89 1.52 -6.76 -4.09
C GLN A 89 1.98 -5.35 -4.46
N ALA A 90 1.49 -4.82 -5.59
CA ALA A 90 1.78 -3.45 -6.01
C ALA A 90 1.36 -2.39 -4.97
N ALA A 91 0.28 -2.63 -4.22
CA ALA A 91 -0.15 -1.74 -3.15
C ALA A 91 0.75 -1.80 -1.90
N LEU A 92 1.34 -2.97 -1.59
CA LEU A 92 2.36 -3.13 -0.56
C LEU A 92 3.66 -2.42 -0.96
N ASP A 93 4.07 -2.56 -2.22
CA ASP A 93 5.27 -1.90 -2.74
C ASP A 93 5.10 -0.37 -2.77
N LEU A 94 3.94 0.12 -3.20
CA LEU A 94 3.63 1.55 -3.15
C LEU A 94 3.73 2.11 -1.71
N GLN A 95 3.17 1.39 -0.73
CA GLN A 95 3.25 1.80 0.68
C GLN A 95 4.68 1.72 1.21
N SER A 96 5.47 0.74 0.77
CA SER A 96 6.88 0.61 1.13
C SER A 96 7.67 1.83 0.65
N GLY A 97 7.48 2.23 -0.62
CA GLY A 97 8.10 3.43 -1.16
C GLY A 97 7.72 4.70 -0.40
N ILE A 98 6.43 4.86 -0.04
CA ILE A 98 5.96 6.01 0.75
C ILE A 98 6.68 6.08 2.10
N LEU A 99 6.79 4.97 2.82
CA LEU A 99 7.42 4.97 4.15
C LEU A 99 8.94 5.18 4.09
N HIS A 100 9.64 4.61 3.11
CA HIS A 100 11.07 4.87 2.91
C HIS A 100 11.34 6.35 2.56
N ALA A 101 10.49 6.95 1.73
CA ALA A 101 10.58 8.38 1.39
C ALA A 101 10.26 9.29 2.58
N ALA A 102 9.24 8.95 3.38
CA ALA A 102 8.76 9.80 4.48
C ALA A 102 9.63 9.75 5.74
N ASP A 103 10.18 8.59 6.08
CA ASP A 103 10.91 8.37 7.34
C ASP A 103 12.42 8.52 7.15
N GLU A 104 12.99 7.75 6.22
CA GLU A 104 14.45 7.65 6.03
C GLU A 104 14.99 8.67 5.04
N LYS A 105 14.10 9.34 4.29
CA LYS A 105 14.46 10.12 3.09
C LYS A 105 15.30 9.29 2.11
N ASP A 106 15.12 7.96 2.12
CA ASP A 106 15.79 7.06 1.20
C ASP A 106 15.00 6.99 -0.10
N PHE A 107 15.13 8.06 -0.88
CA PHE A 107 14.45 8.19 -2.18
C PHE A 107 14.98 7.19 -3.22
N LYS A 108 16.18 6.64 -3.02
CA LYS A 108 16.76 5.63 -3.91
C LYS A 108 16.03 4.31 -3.74
N THR A 109 15.88 3.85 -2.51
CA THR A 109 15.11 2.62 -2.22
C THR A 109 13.63 2.83 -2.49
N ALA A 110 13.08 4.01 -2.15
CA ALA A 110 11.69 4.34 -2.47
C ALA A 110 11.40 4.30 -3.97
N TYR A 111 12.31 4.80 -4.81
CA TYR A 111 12.18 4.70 -6.27
C TYR A 111 12.03 3.25 -6.73
N SER A 112 12.86 2.33 -6.24
CA SER A 112 12.77 0.91 -6.61
C SER A 112 11.40 0.32 -6.23
N TYR A 113 10.89 0.61 -5.03
CA TYR A 113 9.55 0.17 -4.64
C TYR A 113 8.44 0.78 -5.51
N PHE A 114 8.56 2.05 -5.88
CA PHE A 114 7.59 2.69 -6.77
C PHE A 114 7.65 2.12 -8.19
N TYR A 115 8.82 1.71 -8.66
CA TYR A 115 8.99 1.03 -9.95
C TYR A 115 8.27 -0.33 -9.96
N GLU A 116 8.50 -1.18 -8.96
CA GLU A 116 7.79 -2.47 -8.80
C GLU A 116 6.27 -2.26 -8.71
N ALA A 117 5.83 -1.24 -7.94
CA ALA A 117 4.43 -0.88 -7.84
C ALA A 117 3.85 -0.43 -9.19
N PHE A 118 4.62 0.33 -9.98
CA PHE A 118 4.21 0.79 -11.31
C PHE A 118 4.02 -0.40 -12.27
N GLU A 119 5.00 -1.30 -12.39
CA GLU A 119 4.88 -2.50 -13.24
C GLU A 119 3.73 -3.41 -12.78
N GLY A 120 3.59 -3.58 -11.47
CA GLY A 120 2.49 -4.35 -10.87
C GLY A 120 1.11 -3.74 -11.11
N PHE A 121 0.98 -2.40 -11.16
CA PHE A 121 -0.29 -1.75 -11.49
C PHE A 121 -0.56 -1.66 -13.00
N ASP A 122 0.46 -1.46 -13.83
CA ASP A 122 0.31 -1.37 -15.28
C ASP A 122 -0.11 -2.71 -15.89
N SER A 123 0.48 -3.82 -15.41
CA SER A 123 0.13 -5.18 -15.84
C SER A 123 -1.33 -5.58 -15.58
N VAL A 124 -2.00 -4.89 -14.64
CA VAL A 124 -3.42 -5.09 -14.33
C VAL A 124 -4.29 -3.88 -14.71
N GLU A 125 -3.76 -2.97 -15.53
CA GLU A 125 -4.43 -1.76 -16.04
C GLU A 125 -5.10 -0.92 -14.93
N SER A 126 -4.46 -0.85 -13.77
CA SER A 126 -4.96 -0.08 -12.63
C SER A 126 -4.64 1.40 -12.81
N SER A 127 -5.62 2.27 -12.54
CA SER A 127 -5.43 3.73 -12.52
C SER A 127 -4.36 4.20 -11.52
N LYS A 128 -3.98 3.35 -10.55
CA LYS A 128 -2.87 3.61 -9.62
C LYS A 128 -1.48 3.56 -10.25
N ALA A 129 -1.34 3.03 -11.47
CA ALA A 129 -0.07 3.05 -12.20
C ALA A 129 0.43 4.49 -12.38
N LEU A 130 -0.46 5.42 -12.77
CA LEU A 130 -0.12 6.84 -12.89
C LEU A 130 0.37 7.44 -11.56
N THR A 131 -0.23 7.03 -10.43
CA THR A 131 0.22 7.48 -9.10
C THR A 131 1.62 6.94 -8.77
N ALA A 132 1.89 5.67 -9.05
CA ALA A 132 3.21 5.08 -8.86
C ALA A 132 4.27 5.79 -9.73
N LEU A 133 3.96 6.05 -11.00
CA LEU A 133 4.83 6.81 -11.91
C LEU A 133 5.12 8.22 -11.37
N LYS A 134 4.11 8.95 -10.90
CA LYS A 134 4.31 10.26 -10.27
C LYS A 134 5.28 10.19 -9.08
N TYR A 135 5.17 9.16 -8.25
CA TYR A 135 6.07 8.97 -7.12
C TYR A 135 7.49 8.58 -7.54
N MET A 136 7.66 7.78 -8.61
CA MET A 136 8.97 7.51 -9.20
C MET A 136 9.66 8.81 -9.65
N LEU A 137 8.94 9.65 -10.40
CA LEU A 137 9.48 10.92 -10.91
C LEU A 137 9.82 11.86 -9.74
N LEU A 138 8.95 11.93 -8.73
CA LEU A 138 9.21 12.70 -7.52
C LEU A 138 10.49 12.23 -6.81
N SER A 139 10.69 10.91 -6.65
CA SER A 139 11.92 10.37 -6.06
C SER A 139 13.17 10.77 -6.85
N LYS A 140 13.11 10.79 -8.20
CA LYS A 140 14.23 11.25 -9.04
C LYS A 140 14.54 12.73 -8.88
N ILE A 141 13.51 13.57 -8.75
CA ILE A 141 13.67 14.99 -8.44
C ILE A 141 14.33 15.14 -7.05
N MET A 142 13.86 14.40 -6.05
CA MET A 142 14.42 14.44 -4.68
C MET A 142 15.87 13.93 -4.59
N LEU A 143 16.30 13.09 -5.55
CA LEU A 143 17.69 12.64 -5.69
C LEU A 143 18.58 13.62 -6.47
N ASN A 144 18.06 14.78 -6.88
CA ASN A 144 18.77 15.77 -7.72
C ASN A 144 19.25 15.19 -9.05
N SER A 145 18.45 14.32 -9.69
CA SER A 145 18.75 13.77 -11.03
C SER A 145 17.59 14.04 -12.00
N PRO A 146 17.33 15.32 -12.36
CA PRO A 146 16.23 15.70 -13.24
C PRO A 146 16.42 15.23 -14.69
N GLU A 147 17.64 14.91 -15.11
CA GLU A 147 17.90 14.40 -16.47
C GLU A 147 17.23 13.03 -16.68
N ASP A 148 17.27 12.18 -15.65
CA ASP A 148 16.60 10.87 -15.64
C ASP A 148 15.08 11.00 -15.76
N VAL A 149 14.49 12.07 -15.21
CA VAL A 149 13.05 12.33 -15.28
C VAL A 149 12.61 12.46 -16.73
N GLN A 150 13.36 13.22 -17.55
CA GLN A 150 13.06 13.38 -18.97
C GLN A 150 13.15 12.05 -19.73
N GLN A 151 14.13 11.22 -19.40
CA GLN A 151 14.28 9.90 -20.01
C GLN A 151 13.12 8.96 -19.65
N ILE A 152 12.69 8.96 -18.39
CA ILE A 152 11.57 8.13 -17.93
C ILE A 152 10.27 8.56 -18.62
N VAL A 153 9.98 9.87 -18.66
CA VAL A 153 8.76 10.41 -19.30
C VAL A 153 8.75 10.16 -20.81
N SER A 154 9.92 10.23 -21.45
CA SER A 154 10.07 9.91 -22.88
C SER A 154 10.06 8.40 -23.17
N GLY A 155 10.06 7.57 -22.13
CA GLY A 155 10.03 6.11 -22.24
C GLY A 155 8.66 5.58 -22.67
N LYS A 156 8.65 4.47 -23.41
CA LYS A 156 7.43 3.85 -23.97
C LYS A 156 6.33 3.59 -22.94
N LEU A 157 6.72 3.23 -21.71
CA LEU A 157 5.79 2.91 -20.62
C LEU A 157 5.09 4.16 -20.06
N ALA A 158 5.79 5.30 -20.02
CA ALA A 158 5.24 6.55 -19.53
C ALA A 158 4.34 7.24 -20.57
N ILE A 159 4.66 7.14 -21.87
CA ILE A 159 3.87 7.73 -22.97
C ILE A 159 2.41 7.24 -23.00
N LYS A 160 2.13 6.06 -22.43
CA LYS A 160 0.77 5.52 -22.30
C LYS A 160 -0.14 6.38 -21.40
N TYR A 161 0.44 7.22 -20.55
CA TYR A 161 -0.24 7.98 -19.49
C TYR A 161 -0.11 9.49 -19.65
#